data_AF-A0A1U9KBF7-F1
#
_entry.id   AF-A0A1U9KBF7-F1
#
_cell.length_a   1.000
_cell.length_b   1.000
_cell.length_c   1.000
_cell.angle_alpha   90.00
_cell.angle_beta   90.00
_cell.angle_gamma   90.00
#
_symmetry.space_group_name_H-M   'P 1'
#
loop_
_entity.id
_entity.type
_entity.pdbx_description
1 polymer ?
#
loop_
_entity_poly.entity_id
_entity_poly.type
_entity_poly.pdbx_seq_one_letter_code
_entity_poly.pdbx_strand_id
1 'polypeptide(L)'
;MDVRAFRKVLGITLFLELFYLTGHYAAGWPFPTPTVILHLFTVSGLGVALGILFAKVWPISPQTGIERVLRTALLVIPALGLGIGIQVLLQGPQATQAIYLIFAFAAWFGSSHIKRAHIES
;
A
#
# COMPACT_ATOMS: atom_id res chain seq x y z
N MET A 1 -5.50 -16.86 -11.66
CA MET A 1 -5.21 -15.46 -11.28
C MET A 1 -4.93 -14.67 -12.55
N ASP A 2 -5.51 -13.49 -12.71
CA ASP A 2 -5.28 -12.63 -13.89
C ASP A 2 -3.82 -12.15 -13.93
N VAL A 3 -3.09 -12.43 -15.03
CA VAL A 3 -1.69 -12.05 -15.24
C VAL A 3 -1.48 -10.54 -15.07
N ARG A 4 -2.49 -9.73 -15.42
CA ARG A 4 -2.46 -8.28 -15.24
C ARG A 4 -2.51 -7.88 -13.76
N ALA A 5 -3.24 -8.61 -12.94
CA ALA A 5 -3.28 -8.37 -11.49
C ALA A 5 -1.95 -8.75 -10.83
N PHE A 6 -1.38 -9.89 -11.22
CA PHE A 6 -0.08 -10.35 -10.71
C PHE A 6 1.06 -9.38 -11.04
N ARG A 7 1.15 -8.91 -12.30
CA ARG A 7 2.14 -7.90 -12.72
C ARG A 7 2.04 -6.60 -11.94
N LYS A 8 0.82 -6.20 -11.54
CA LYS A 8 0.59 -4.98 -10.75
C LYS A 8 1.08 -5.12 -9.32
N VAL A 9 0.74 -6.23 -8.66
CA VAL A 9 1.23 -6.50 -7.30
C VAL A 9 2.75 -6.49 -7.30
N LEU A 10 3.38 -7.18 -8.25
CA LEU A 10 4.84 -7.15 -8.42
C LEU A 10 5.40 -5.73 -8.62
N GLY A 11 4.77 -4.92 -9.47
CA GLY A 11 5.21 -3.54 -9.69
C GLY A 11 5.09 -2.65 -8.46
N ILE A 12 4.00 -2.78 -7.69
CA ILE A 12 3.78 -2.06 -6.43
C ILE A 12 4.81 -2.51 -5.39
N THR A 13 5.01 -3.82 -5.24
CA THR A 13 6.02 -4.38 -4.33
C THR A 13 7.41 -3.89 -4.68
N LEU A 14 7.82 -3.95 -5.95
CA LEU A 14 9.13 -3.49 -6.41
C LEU A 14 9.33 -1.98 -6.15
N PHE A 15 8.32 -1.17 -6.42
CA PHE A 15 8.37 0.26 -6.12
C PHE A 15 8.53 0.54 -4.63
N LEU A 16 7.81 -0.20 -3.79
CA LEU A 16 7.88 -0.07 -2.33
C LEU A 16 9.22 -0.56 -1.76
N GLU A 17 9.84 -1.57 -2.36
CA GLU A 17 11.21 -1.99 -2.02
C GLU A 17 12.24 -0.92 -2.38
N LEU A 18 12.13 -0.31 -3.57
CA LEU A 18 12.99 0.82 -3.96
C LEU A 18 12.80 2.01 -3.03
N PHE A 19 11.57 2.30 -2.62
CA PHE A 19 11.27 3.31 -1.61
C PHE A 19 11.92 2.99 -0.26
N TYR A 20 11.82 1.74 0.21
CA TYR A 20 12.45 1.31 1.45
C TYR A 20 13.98 1.45 1.38
N LEU A 21 14.58 1.01 0.27
CA LEU A 21 16.02 1.11 0.05
C LEU A 21 16.48 2.57 -0.02
N THR A 22 15.66 3.44 -0.60
CA THR A 22 15.91 4.89 -0.58
C THR A 22 15.88 5.43 0.86
N GLY A 23 14.91 5.01 1.67
CA GLY A 23 14.84 5.35 3.09
C GLY A 23 15.99 4.79 3.93
N HIS A 24 16.54 3.63 3.57
CA HIS A 24 17.78 3.13 4.16
C HIS A 24 18.94 4.12 3.97
N TYR A 25 19.18 4.56 2.73
CA TYR A 25 20.28 5.48 2.43
C TYR A 25 20.02 6.93 2.86
N ALA A 26 18.77 7.39 2.85
CA ALA A 26 18.43 8.79 3.13
C ALA A 26 18.07 9.05 4.60
N ALA A 27 17.43 8.10 5.27
CA ALA A 27 16.87 8.26 6.62
C ALA A 27 17.47 7.27 7.65
N GLY A 28 18.43 6.43 7.24
CA GLY A 28 19.12 5.50 8.13
C GLY A 28 18.26 4.32 8.59
N TRP A 29 17.21 3.96 7.84
CA TRP A 29 16.42 2.76 8.14
C TRP A 29 17.31 1.50 8.11
N PRO A 30 17.00 0.44 8.87
CA PRO A 30 17.82 -0.76 8.87
C PRO A 30 17.80 -1.45 7.49
N PHE A 31 18.92 -2.06 7.09
CA PHE A 31 19.02 -2.78 5.82
C PHE A 31 17.95 -3.89 5.73
N PRO A 32 17.29 -4.11 4.58
CA PRO A 32 16.23 -5.10 4.46
C PRO A 32 16.82 -6.52 4.53
N THR A 33 16.70 -7.16 5.71
CA THR A 33 17.01 -8.58 5.87
C THR A 33 15.95 -9.46 5.17
N PRO A 34 16.21 -10.75 4.90
CA PRO A 34 15.21 -11.63 4.29
C PRO A 34 13.86 -11.65 5.01
N THR A 35 13.88 -11.59 6.35
CA THR A 35 12.66 -11.50 7.16
C THR A 35 11.92 -10.18 6.94
N VAL A 36 12.65 -9.06 6.79
CA VAL A 36 12.06 -7.75 6.47
C VAL A 36 11.44 -7.77 5.09
N ILE A 37 12.10 -8.37 4.10
CA ILE A 37 11.54 -8.53 2.74
C ILE A 37 10.20 -9.28 2.79
N LEU A 38 10.12 -10.37 3.57
CA LEU A 38 8.86 -11.09 3.78
C LEU A 38 7.78 -10.21 4.43
N HIS A 39 8.13 -9.44 5.47
CA HIS A 39 7.20 -8.49 6.08
C HIS A 39 6.72 -7.43 5.09
N LEU A 40 7.62 -6.85 4.29
CA LEU A 40 7.28 -5.87 3.25
C LEU A 40 6.32 -6.48 2.22
N PHE A 41 6.55 -7.73 1.81
CA PHE A 41 5.66 -8.45 0.91
C PHE A 41 4.27 -8.66 1.53
N THR A 42 4.20 -9.15 2.76
CA THR A 42 2.93 -9.36 3.47
C THR A 42 2.17 -8.04 3.66
N VAL A 43 2.86 -7.00 4.11
CA VAL A 43 2.27 -5.68 4.41
C VAL A 43 1.80 -4.99 3.14
N SER A 44 2.59 -5.03 2.06
CA SER A 44 2.16 -4.50 0.77
C SER A 44 0.95 -5.26 0.22
N GLY A 45 0.93 -6.58 0.33
CA GLY A 45 -0.22 -7.41 -0.06
C GLY A 45 -1.50 -7.06 0.72
N LEU A 46 -1.40 -6.95 2.05
CA LEU A 46 -2.51 -6.55 2.93
C LEU A 46 -2.97 -5.12 2.65
N GLY A 47 -2.04 -4.20 2.43
CA GLY A 47 -2.33 -2.82 2.06
C GLY A 47 -3.12 -2.77 0.75
N VAL A 48 -2.63 -3.42 -0.31
CA VAL A 48 -3.34 -3.51 -1.60
C VAL A 48 -4.74 -4.10 -1.44
N ALA A 49 -4.88 -5.17 -0.66
CA ALA A 49 -6.18 -5.79 -0.38
C ALA A 49 -7.14 -4.81 0.33
N LEU A 50 -6.66 -4.07 1.33
CA LEU A 50 -7.42 -3.02 2.00
C LEU A 50 -7.83 -1.92 1.01
N GLY A 51 -6.92 -1.48 0.15
CA GLY A 51 -7.18 -0.50 -0.91
C GLY A 51 -8.30 -0.94 -1.85
N ILE A 52 -8.27 -2.21 -2.27
CA ILE A 52 -9.29 -2.81 -3.13
C ILE A 52 -10.65 -2.86 -2.41
N LEU A 53 -10.68 -3.29 -1.14
CA LEU A 53 -11.91 -3.32 -0.33
C LEU A 53 -12.48 -1.92 -0.13
N PHE A 54 -11.62 -0.95 0.18
CA PHE A 54 -12.01 0.44 0.34
C PHE A 54 -12.63 1.00 -0.94
N ALA A 55 -12.03 0.75 -2.10
CA ALA A 55 -12.56 1.20 -3.38
C ALA A 55 -13.89 0.51 -3.78
N LYS A 56 -14.21 -0.66 -3.21
CA LYS A 56 -15.52 -1.30 -3.38
C LYS A 56 -16.60 -0.65 -2.50
N VAL A 57 -16.25 -0.33 -1.25
CA VAL A 57 -17.18 0.29 -0.29
C VAL A 57 -17.37 1.78 -0.59
N TRP A 58 -16.29 2.46 -0.97
CA TRP A 58 -16.27 3.88 -1.29
C TRP A 58 -16.14 4.06 -2.81
N PRO A 59 -17.26 4.26 -3.53
CA PRO A 59 -17.23 4.40 -4.98
C PRO A 59 -16.39 5.62 -5.38
N ILE A 60 -15.25 5.35 -6.01
CA ILE A 60 -14.34 6.38 -6.50
C ILE A 60 -14.97 7.02 -7.75
N SER A 61 -14.96 8.36 -7.81
CA SER A 61 -15.48 9.11 -8.96
C SER A 61 -14.87 8.56 -10.26
N PRO A 62 -15.69 8.30 -11.30
CA PRO A 62 -15.21 7.83 -12.59
C PRO A 62 -14.36 8.89 -13.32
N GLN A 63 -14.44 10.15 -12.90
CA GLN A 63 -13.65 11.24 -13.46
C GLN A 63 -12.16 11.04 -13.13
N THR A 64 -11.33 11.01 -14.17
CA THR A 64 -9.88 10.97 -14.05
C THR A 64 -9.35 12.39 -13.80
N GLY A 65 -8.72 12.63 -12.65
CA GLY A 65 -8.17 13.93 -12.30
C GLY A 65 -7.54 13.96 -10.90
N ILE A 66 -6.99 15.13 -10.52
CA ILE A 66 -6.34 15.36 -9.21
C ILE A 66 -7.32 15.08 -8.06
N GLU A 67 -8.61 15.38 -8.24
CA GLU A 67 -9.64 15.13 -7.22
C GLU A 67 -9.73 13.64 -6.84
N ARG A 68 -9.58 12.73 -7.79
CA ARG A 68 -9.55 11.28 -7.54
C ARG A 68 -8.35 10.88 -6.69
N VAL A 69 -7.19 11.48 -6.98
CA VAL A 69 -5.95 11.26 -6.23
C VAL A 69 -6.12 11.75 -4.79
N LEU A 70 -6.67 12.95 -4.59
CA LEU A 70 -6.92 13.52 -3.26
C LEU A 70 -7.95 12.72 -2.46
N ARG A 71 -9.07 12.31 -3.07
CA ARG A 71 -10.09 11.48 -2.40
C ARG A 71 -9.55 10.12 -1.97
N THR A 72 -8.71 9.51 -2.79
CA THR A 72 -8.06 8.24 -2.44
C THR A 72 -6.90 8.43 -1.46
N ALA A 73 -6.25 9.60 -1.43
CA ALA A 73 -5.23 9.93 -0.44
C ALA A 73 -5.83 10.05 0.98
N LEU A 74 -7.12 10.35 1.12
CA LEU A 74 -7.80 10.28 2.43
C LEU A 74 -7.76 8.87 3.04
N LEU A 75 -7.65 7.81 2.23
CA LEU A 75 -7.44 6.44 2.71
C LEU A 75 -6.09 6.26 3.42
N VAL A 76 -5.09 7.08 3.09
CA VAL A 76 -3.76 7.02 3.72
C VAL A 76 -3.89 7.26 5.23
N ILE A 77 -4.79 8.13 5.69
CA ILE A 77 -4.95 8.43 7.13
C ILE A 77 -5.35 7.18 7.94
N PRO A 78 -6.48 6.51 7.67
CA PRO A 78 -6.84 5.28 8.39
C PRO A 78 -5.86 4.14 8.08
N ALA A 79 -5.28 4.09 6.88
CA ALA A 79 -4.28 3.07 6.56
C ALA A 79 -2.98 3.25 7.36
N LEU A 80 -2.54 4.49 7.63
CA LEU A 80 -1.39 4.75 8.50
C LEU A 80 -1.66 4.26 9.92
N GLY A 81 -2.85 4.54 10.47
CA GLY A 81 -3.24 4.03 11.79
C GLY A 81 -3.22 2.50 11.88
N LEU A 82 -3.79 1.82 10.88
CA LEU A 82 -3.74 0.37 10.77
C LEU A 82 -2.31 -0.15 10.57
N GLY A 83 -1.52 0.53 9.75
CA GLY A 83 -0.13 0.21 9.46
C GLY A 83 0.74 0.29 10.72
N ILE A 84 0.51 1.28 11.59
CA ILE A 84 1.17 1.40 12.89
C ILE A 84 0.78 0.21 13.78
N GLY A 85 -0.50 -0.16 13.82
CA GLY A 85 -0.96 -1.34 14.57
C GLY A 85 -0.28 -2.63 14.09
N ILE A 86 -0.25 -2.86 12.77
CA ILE A 86 0.43 -4.02 12.15
C ILE A 86 1.92 -4.00 12.48
N GLN A 87 2.55 -2.83 12.41
CA GLN A 87 3.97 -2.67 12.73
C GLN A 87 4.28 -3.01 14.19
N VAL A 88 3.46 -2.55 15.14
CA VAL A 88 3.61 -2.88 16.54
C VAL A 88 3.43 -4.38 16.78
N LEU A 89 2.49 -5.04 16.07
CA LEU A 89 2.28 -6.48 16.17
C LEU A 89 3.45 -7.31 15.60
N LEU A 90 4.05 -6.87 14.49
CA LEU A 90 5.10 -7.61 13.80
C LEU A 90 6.51 -7.34 14.37
N GLN A 91 6.75 -6.14 14.91
CA GLN A 91 8.09 -5.66 15.27
C GLN A 91 8.19 -5.12 16.70
N GLY A 92 7.07 -4.98 17.41
CA GLY A 92 7.02 -4.38 18.74
C GLY A 92 7.05 -2.85 18.74
N PRO A 93 7.10 -2.24 19.93
CA PRO A 93 6.98 -0.78 20.11
C PRO A 93 8.14 0.04 19.54
N GLN A 94 9.32 -0.57 19.40
CA GLN A 94 10.53 0.07 18.85
C GLN A 94 10.72 -0.25 17.37
N ALA A 95 9.64 -0.23 16.61
CA ALA A 95 9.70 -0.49 15.19
C ALA A 95 10.43 0.67 14.48
N THR A 96 11.68 0.43 14.11
CA THR A 96 12.58 1.36 13.41
C THR A 96 12.31 1.44 11.91
N GLN A 97 11.35 0.66 11.40
CA GLN A 97 11.04 0.55 9.99
C GLN A 97 9.76 1.29 9.68
N ALA A 98 9.71 1.96 8.53
CA ALA A 98 8.53 2.69 8.06
C ALA A 98 7.49 1.74 7.42
N ILE A 99 7.21 0.60 8.04
CA ILE A 99 6.27 -0.41 7.53
C ILE A 99 4.86 0.18 7.43
N TYR A 100 4.47 1.02 8.39
CA TYR A 100 3.18 1.73 8.35
C TYR A 100 3.02 2.61 7.10
N LEU A 101 4.10 3.26 6.62
CA LEU A 101 4.10 4.05 5.39
C LEU A 101 3.93 3.16 4.16
N ILE A 102 4.64 2.03 4.13
CA ILE A 102 4.55 1.07 3.04
C ILE A 102 3.14 0.48 2.95
N PHE A 103 2.54 0.15 4.09
CA PHE A 103 1.14 -0.28 4.16
C PHE A 103 0.18 0.79 3.60
N ALA A 104 0.35 2.05 4.03
CA ALA A 104 -0.53 3.13 3.64
C ALA A 104 -0.41 3.47 2.13
N PHE A 105 0.81 3.47 1.60
CA PHE A 105 1.04 3.63 0.17
C PHE A 105 0.47 2.46 -0.62
N ALA A 106 0.66 1.22 -0.17
CA ALA A 106 0.08 0.04 -0.80
C ALA A 106 -1.45 0.10 -0.85
N ALA A 107 -2.10 0.54 0.23
CA ALA A 107 -3.55 0.74 0.28
C ALA A 107 -4.02 1.84 -0.66
N TRP A 108 -3.29 2.94 -0.74
CA TRP A 108 -3.62 4.03 -1.65
C TRP A 108 -3.46 3.65 -3.12
N PHE A 109 -2.35 2.98 -3.48
CA PHE A 109 -2.17 2.44 -4.82
C PHE A 109 -3.24 1.38 -5.13
N GLY A 110 -3.56 0.49 -4.19
CA GLY A 110 -4.63 -0.49 -4.36
C GLY A 110 -6.00 0.15 -4.67
N SER A 111 -6.37 1.24 -3.98
CA SER A 111 -7.67 1.88 -4.18
C SER A 111 -7.76 2.70 -5.46
N SER A 112 -6.70 3.44 -5.79
CA SER A 112 -6.67 4.33 -6.96
C SER A 112 -6.82 3.59 -8.29
N HIS A 113 -6.52 2.28 -8.34
CA HIS A 113 -6.53 1.48 -9.57
C HIS A 113 -7.88 0.85 -9.93
N ILE A 114 -8.87 0.82 -9.03
CA ILE A 114 -10.22 0.36 -9.39
C ILE A 114 -10.90 1.48 -10.20
N LYS A 115 -10.84 1.37 -11.52
CA LYS A 115 -11.82 2.05 -12.39
C LYS A 115 -13.10 1.23 -12.30
N ARG A 116 -14.24 1.91 -12.13
CA ARG A 116 -15.57 1.29 -12.22
C ARG A 116 -15.54 0.39 -13.46
N ALA A 117 -15.57 -0.93 -13.27
CA ALA A 117 -16.05 -1.78 -14.35
C ALA A 117 -17.46 -1.25 -14.59
N HIS A 118 -17.70 -0.72 -15.79
CA HIS A 118 -19.04 -0.42 -16.21
C HIS A 118 -19.78 -1.74 -16.02
N ILE A 119 -20.65 -1.81 -15.02
CA ILE A 119 -21.71 -2.80 -14.99
C ILE A 119 -22.57 -2.35 -16.17
N GLU A 120 -22.27 -2.88 -17.36
CA GLU A 120 -23.18 -2.80 -18.48
C GLU A 120 -24.35 -3.71 -18.14
N SER A 121 -25.50 -3.05 -17.99
CA SER A 121 -26.90 -3.48 -18.11
C SER A 121 -27.24 -4.92 -17.79
#